data_AF-A0A922ZZ23-F1
#
_entry.id   AF-A0A922ZZ23-F1
#
_cell.length_a   1.000
_cell.length_b   1.000
_cell.length_c   1.000
_cell.angle_alpha   90.00
_cell.angle_beta   90.00
_cell.angle_gamma   90.00
#
_symmetry.space_group_name_H-M   'P 1'
#
loop_
_entity.id
_entity.type
_entity.pdbx_description
1 polymer ?
#
loop_
_entity_poly.entity_id
_entity_poly.type
_entity_poly.pdbx_seq_one_letter_code
_entity_poly.pdbx_strand_id
1 'polypeptide(L)'
;MGIHIFLFILMLLIPHQGLAQDYLVELIEEHYKEQMIVGGGELKLYHSWQVKTEYGDKLLVIVGDDHKYRDWIRQLTMNHKIFLIKIPDGGADRFKYDMAVLVNVQQIHSVWEKNWKCKKCRHGLPPPERIQQGTAQGA
;
A
#
# COMPACT_ATOMS: atom_id res chain seq x y z
N MET A 1 -24.18 41.73 1.16
CA MET A 1 -23.94 40.68 0.12
C MET A 1 -22.48 40.21 0.07
N GLY A 2 -21.47 41.08 0.25
CA GLY A 2 -20.05 40.70 0.16
C GLY A 2 -19.50 39.74 1.23
N ILE A 3 -20.01 39.79 2.47
CA ILE A 3 -19.54 38.92 3.57
C ILE A 3 -19.88 37.44 3.33
N HIS A 4 -21.05 37.15 2.75
CA HIS A 4 -21.45 35.78 2.44
C HIS A 4 -20.61 35.19 1.31
N ILE A 5 -20.23 36.00 0.32
CA ILE A 5 -19.34 35.59 -0.77
C ILE A 5 -17.93 35.31 -0.23
N PHE A 6 -17.43 36.17 0.67
CA PHE A 6 -16.14 36.00 1.31
C PHE A 6 -16.05 34.72 2.15
N LEU A 7 -17.08 34.41 2.94
CA LEU A 7 -17.16 33.18 3.73
C LEU A 7 -17.25 31.93 2.85
N PHE A 8 -17.94 32.00 1.71
CA PHE A 8 -18.05 30.89 0.77
C PHE A 8 -16.72 30.57 0.08
N ILE A 9 -15.97 31.60 -0.32
CA ILE A 9 -14.62 31.46 -0.88
C ILE A 9 -13.66 30.90 0.16
N LEU A 10 -13.77 31.33 1.42
CA LEU A 10 -12.94 30.83 2.52
C LEU A 10 -13.18 29.33 2.79
N MET A 11 -14.42 28.86 2.64
CA MET A 11 -14.77 27.45 2.82
C MET A 11 -14.18 26.55 1.71
N LEU A 12 -14.10 27.05 0.48
CA LEU A 12 -13.46 26.36 -0.66
C LEU A 12 -11.93 26.29 -0.55
N LEU A 13 -11.32 27.19 0.23
CA LEU A 13 -9.87 27.24 0.50
C LEU A 13 -9.43 26.30 1.62
N ILE A 14 -10.36 25.65 2.33
CA ILE A 14 -10.02 24.61 3.29
C ILE A 14 -9.61 23.39 2.47
N PRO A 15 -8.33 22.98 2.46
CA PRO A 15 -7.95 21.75 1.80
C PRO A 15 -8.78 20.63 2.44
N HIS A 16 -9.60 19.95 1.64
CA HIS A 16 -10.21 18.72 2.07
C HIS A 16 -9.06 17.80 2.48
N GLN A 17 -8.92 17.61 3.79
CA GLN A 17 -7.90 16.74 4.34
C GLN A 17 -8.26 15.35 3.86
N GLY A 18 -7.52 14.89 2.86
CA GLY A 18 -7.52 13.50 2.45
C GLY A 18 -7.25 12.64 3.67
N LEU A 19 -8.31 12.01 4.16
CA LEU A 19 -8.33 11.25 5.40
C LEU A 19 -7.80 9.84 5.11
N ALA A 20 -6.50 9.77 4.81
CA ALA A 20 -5.79 8.50 4.71
C ALA A 20 -5.99 7.73 6.02
N GLN A 21 -6.43 6.47 5.92
CA GLN A 21 -6.76 5.64 7.07
C GLN A 21 -5.64 4.64 7.32
N ASP A 22 -5.23 4.56 8.58
CA ASP A 22 -4.21 3.64 9.03
C ASP A 22 -4.87 2.41 9.66
N TYR A 23 -4.54 1.23 9.15
CA TYR A 23 -5.07 -0.05 9.64
C TYR A 23 -3.96 -0.86 10.29
N LEU A 24 -4.23 -1.33 11.51
CA LEU A 24 -3.33 -2.24 12.20
C LEU A 24 -3.59 -3.67 11.73
N VAL A 25 -2.55 -4.34 11.28
CA VAL A 25 -2.63 -5.70 10.74
C VAL A 25 -1.60 -6.60 11.41
N GLU A 26 -1.98 -7.86 11.64
CA GLU A 26 -1.07 -8.88 12.15
C GLU A 26 -0.66 -9.82 11.01
N LEU A 27 0.64 -9.89 10.71
CA LEU A 27 1.23 -10.81 9.76
C LEU A 27 1.13 -12.25 10.27
N ILE A 28 0.42 -13.08 9.51
CA ILE A 28 0.33 -14.52 9.71
C ILE A 28 1.47 -15.19 8.95
N GLU A 29 1.56 -14.90 7.65
CA GLU A 29 2.52 -15.54 6.74
C GLU A 29 3.00 -14.58 5.65
N GLU A 30 4.28 -14.66 5.30
CA GLU A 30 4.90 -13.94 4.19
C GLU A 30 5.22 -14.92 3.05
N HIS A 31 4.78 -14.58 1.84
CA HIS A 31 5.20 -15.26 0.62
C HIS A 31 6.03 -14.31 -0.24
N TYR A 32 7.30 -14.66 -0.45
CA TYR A 32 8.24 -13.89 -1.26
C TYR A 32 8.93 -14.77 -2.28
N LYS A 33 8.86 -14.38 -3.56
CA LYS A 33 9.52 -15.08 -4.66
C LYS A 33 10.07 -14.08 -5.68
N GLU A 34 11.35 -14.22 -5.99
CA GLU A 34 11.98 -13.54 -7.12
C GLU A 34 12.15 -14.53 -8.26
N GLN A 35 11.78 -14.14 -9.47
CA GLN A 35 11.91 -14.99 -10.64
C GLN A 35 12.40 -14.18 -11.83
N MET A 36 13.50 -14.63 -12.43
CA MET A 36 13.96 -14.12 -13.73
C MET A 36 13.05 -14.66 -14.83
N ILE A 37 12.50 -13.77 -15.65
CA ILE A 37 11.70 -14.18 -16.80
C ILE A 37 12.64 -14.61 -17.92
N VAL A 38 12.56 -15.89 -18.28
CA VAL A 38 13.35 -16.46 -19.40
C VAL A 38 12.94 -15.76 -20.69
N GLY A 39 13.87 -15.02 -21.31
CA GLY A 39 13.68 -14.31 -22.58
C GLY A 39 13.51 -12.79 -22.48
N GLY A 40 13.38 -12.21 -21.29
CA GLY A 40 13.21 -10.76 -21.10
C GLY A 40 14.30 -10.06 -20.28
N GLY A 41 15.11 -10.81 -19.52
CA GLY A 41 16.15 -10.23 -18.65
C GLY A 41 15.61 -9.44 -17.43
N GLU A 42 14.29 -9.31 -17.29
CA GLU A 42 13.64 -8.61 -16.19
C GLU A 42 13.42 -9.54 -14.98
N LEU A 43 13.78 -9.04 -13.80
CA LEU A 43 13.52 -9.68 -12.52
C LEU A 43 12.08 -9.37 -12.09
N LYS A 44 11.23 -10.39 -11.97
CA LYS A 44 9.88 -10.24 -11.46
C LYS A 44 9.80 -10.63 -9.99
N LEU A 45 9.26 -9.72 -9.18
CA LEU A 45 9.06 -9.89 -7.76
C LEU A 45 7.59 -10.21 -7.45
N TYR A 46 7.37 -11.32 -6.75
CA TYR A 46 6.08 -11.69 -6.20
C TYR A 46 6.18 -11.62 -4.68
N HIS A 47 5.44 -10.70 -4.07
CA HIS A 47 5.45 -10.50 -2.62
C HIS A 47 4.02 -10.34 -2.13
N SER A 48 3.60 -11.20 -1.22
CA SER A 48 2.28 -11.13 -0.61
C SER A 48 2.32 -11.51 0.86
N TRP A 49 1.46 -10.89 1.66
CA TRP A 49 1.29 -11.17 3.07
C TRP A 49 -0.12 -11.66 3.35
N GLN A 50 -0.23 -12.78 4.06
CA GLN A 50 -1.46 -13.12 4.73
C GLN A 50 -1.49 -12.41 6.08
N VAL A 51 -2.50 -11.59 6.29
CA VAL A 51 -2.64 -10.76 7.49
C VAL A 51 -4.00 -10.94 8.13
N LYS A 52 -4.05 -10.79 9.45
CA LYS A 52 -5.28 -10.67 10.22
C LYS A 52 -5.58 -9.19 10.46
N THR A 53 -6.84 -8.82 10.24
CA THR A 53 -7.32 -7.45 10.45
C THR A 53 -8.57 -7.47 11.34
N GLU A 54 -9.04 -6.29 11.75
CA GLU A 54 -10.33 -6.15 12.44
C GLU A 54 -11.52 -6.62 11.58
N TYR A 55 -11.35 -6.68 10.24
CA TYR A 55 -12.35 -7.15 9.27
C TYR A 55 -12.14 -8.60 8.84
N GLY A 56 -11.27 -9.35 9.52
CA GLY A 56 -10.93 -10.74 9.20
C GLY A 56 -9.61 -10.90 8.45
N ASP A 57 -9.38 -12.11 7.96
CA ASP A 57 -8.13 -12.49 7.29
C ASP A 57 -8.12 -11.93 5.85
N LYS A 58 -6.98 -11.36 5.46
CA LYS A 58 -6.78 -10.71 4.16
C LYS A 58 -5.44 -11.09 3.55
N LEU A 59 -5.39 -11.05 2.22
CA LEU A 59 -4.18 -11.22 1.43
C LEU A 59 -3.73 -9.85 0.89
N LEU A 60 -2.62 -9.33 1.38
CA LEU A 60 -2.02 -8.11 0.84
C LEU A 60 -1.06 -8.47 -0.28
N VAL A 61 -1.29 -7.93 -1.48
CA VAL A 61 -0.40 -8.07 -2.63
C VAL A 61 0.49 -6.83 -2.69
N ILE A 62 1.79 -7.02 -2.42
CA ILE A 62 2.74 -5.93 -2.15
C ILE A 62 3.47 -5.53 -3.42
N VAL A 63 3.08 -4.39 -3.99
CA VAL A 63 3.62 -3.84 -5.24
C VAL A 63 4.57 -2.66 -5.00
N GLY A 64 5.27 -2.20 -6.05
CA GLY A 64 6.16 -1.04 -6.00
C GLY A 64 7.65 -1.37 -6.03
N ASP A 65 8.45 -0.44 -6.55
CA ASP A 65 9.84 -0.71 -6.98
C ASP A 65 10.89 -0.32 -5.92
N ASP A 66 10.47 0.00 -4.70
CA ASP A 66 11.38 0.35 -3.61
C ASP A 66 11.98 -0.89 -2.96
N HIS A 67 12.98 -1.47 -3.63
CA HIS A 67 13.67 -2.69 -3.18
C HIS A 67 14.31 -2.53 -1.79
N LYS A 68 14.88 -1.35 -1.51
CA LYS A 68 15.52 -1.09 -0.20
C LYS A 68 14.50 -1.05 0.92
N TYR A 69 13.36 -0.38 0.69
CA TYR A 69 12.28 -0.37 1.67
C TYR A 69 11.71 -1.77 1.89
N ARG A 70 11.53 -2.51 0.79
CA ARG A 70 11.06 -3.90 0.81
C ARG A 70 11.97 -4.78 1.67
N ASP A 71 13.29 -4.74 1.44
CA ASP A 71 14.25 -5.54 2.20
C ASP A 71 14.22 -5.21 3.70
N TRP A 72 14.10 -3.93 4.04
CA TRP A 72 13.96 -3.52 5.43
C TRP A 72 12.66 -4.01 6.07
N ILE A 73 11.53 -3.88 5.36
CA ILE A 73 10.26 -4.43 5.81
C ILE A 73 10.36 -5.94 6.05
N ARG A 74 11.05 -6.69 5.16
CA ARG A 74 11.28 -8.13 5.33
C ARG A 74 12.20 -8.48 6.50
N GLN A 75 13.17 -7.63 6.83
CA GLN A 75 13.95 -7.82 8.06
C GLN A 75 13.08 -7.62 9.30
N LEU A 76 12.11 -6.72 9.22
CA LEU A 76 11.17 -6.47 10.31
C LEU A 76 10.19 -7.64 10.50
N THR A 77 9.69 -8.28 9.43
CA THR A 77 8.78 -9.43 9.55
C THR A 77 9.36 -10.59 10.37
N MET A 78 10.69 -10.71 10.41
CA MET A 78 11.37 -11.73 11.23
C MET A 78 11.24 -11.49 12.75
N ASN A 79 11.18 -10.24 13.18
CA ASN A 79 11.16 -9.87 14.61
C ASN A 79 9.78 -9.44 15.09
N HIS A 80 8.91 -9.05 14.16
CA HIS A 80 7.74 -8.26 14.42
C HIS A 80 6.60 -8.70 13.50
N LYS A 81 5.41 -8.91 14.07
CA LYS A 81 4.25 -9.38 13.33
C LYS A 81 3.15 -8.33 13.15
N ILE A 82 3.27 -7.14 13.73
CA ILE A 82 2.21 -6.12 13.67
C ILE A 82 2.66 -4.94 12.82
N PHE A 83 1.86 -4.58 11.83
CA PHE A 83 2.19 -3.52 10.90
C PHE A 83 1.03 -2.53 10.78
N LEU A 84 1.36 -1.30 10.41
CA LEU A 84 0.38 -0.29 10.03
C LEU A 84 0.35 -0.21 8.50
N ILE A 85 -0.85 -0.34 7.94
CA ILE A 85 -1.10 -0.19 6.51
C ILE A 85 -1.83 1.11 6.29
N LYS A 86 -1.19 2.05 5.60
CA LYS A 86 -1.77 3.34 5.25
C LYS A 86 -2.52 3.27 3.92
N ILE A 87 -3.84 3.32 3.99
CA ILE A 87 -4.72 3.24 2.82
C ILE A 87 -5.08 4.66 2.36
N PRO A 88 -4.87 4.99 1.07
CA PRO A 88 -5.19 6.30 0.54
C PRO A 88 -6.70 6.51 0.46
N ASP A 89 -7.11 7.76 0.28
CA ASP A 89 -8.51 8.14 0.19
C ASP A 89 -9.26 7.35 -0.88
N GLY A 90 -10.51 6.95 -0.56
CA GLY A 90 -11.33 6.11 -1.44
C GLY A 90 -10.93 4.63 -1.46
N GLY A 91 -9.84 4.23 -0.81
CA GLY A 91 -9.42 2.83 -0.70
C GLY A 91 -10.00 2.09 0.51
N ALA A 92 -10.60 2.81 1.47
CA ALA A 92 -11.06 2.26 2.74
C ALA A 92 -12.09 1.13 2.58
N ASP A 93 -13.11 1.32 1.74
CA ASP A 93 -14.15 0.31 1.56
C ASP A 93 -13.59 -0.96 0.92
N ARG A 94 -12.69 -0.82 -0.07
CA ARG A 94 -11.97 -1.96 -0.64
C ARG A 94 -11.16 -2.69 0.41
N PHE A 95 -10.43 -1.95 1.24
CA PHE A 95 -9.68 -2.56 2.33
C PHE A 95 -10.58 -3.33 3.30
N LYS A 96 -11.79 -2.82 3.60
CA LYS A 96 -12.75 -3.49 4.49
C LYS A 96 -13.36 -4.75 3.88
N TYR A 97 -13.83 -4.67 2.65
CA TYR A 97 -14.67 -5.73 2.05
C TYR A 97 -13.89 -6.74 1.19
N ASP A 98 -12.78 -6.35 0.58
CA ASP A 98 -12.04 -7.25 -0.31
C ASP A 98 -11.16 -8.23 0.48
N MET A 99 -11.13 -9.49 0.05
CA MET A 99 -10.23 -10.50 0.64
C MET A 99 -8.77 -10.27 0.22
N ALA A 100 -8.55 -9.77 -1.00
CA ALA A 100 -7.21 -9.53 -1.53
C ALA A 100 -7.07 -8.05 -1.92
N VAL A 101 -6.04 -7.38 -1.40
CA VAL A 101 -5.86 -5.94 -1.58
C VAL A 101 -4.46 -5.65 -2.12
N LEU A 102 -4.38 -4.86 -3.17
CA LEU A 102 -3.12 -4.33 -3.69
C LEU A 102 -2.64 -3.18 -2.81
N VAL A 103 -1.44 -3.31 -2.28
CA VAL A 103 -0.82 -2.34 -1.37
C VAL A 103 0.57 -2.01 -1.90
N ASN A 104 0.89 -0.73 -2.04
CA ASN A 104 2.25 -0.31 -2.36
C ASN A 104 3.15 -0.58 -1.15
N VAL A 105 4.37 -1.08 -1.36
CA VAL A 105 5.32 -1.39 -0.30
C VAL A 105 5.51 -0.19 0.65
N GLN A 106 5.47 1.04 0.15
CA GLN A 106 5.63 2.27 0.93
C GLN A 106 4.44 2.63 1.82
N GLN A 107 3.32 1.92 1.71
CA GLN A 107 2.15 2.06 2.58
C GLN A 107 2.24 1.15 3.81
N ILE A 108 3.23 0.26 3.86
CA ILE A 108 3.44 -0.69 4.95
C ILE A 108 4.44 -0.09 5.92
N HIS A 109 4.08 0.00 7.18
CA HIS A 109 4.92 0.62 8.20
C HIS A 109 5.05 -0.27 9.44
N SER A 110 6.22 -0.26 10.06
CA SER A 110 6.43 -0.88 11.36
C SER A 110 5.76 -0.07 12.46
N VAL A 111 5.09 -0.73 13.41
CA VAL A 111 4.57 -0.08 14.62
C VAL A 111 5.70 0.30 15.57
N TRP A 112 6.78 -0.48 15.58
CA TRP A 112 7.88 -0.35 16.54
C TRP A 112 8.97 0.59 16.06
N GLU A 113 9.26 0.57 14.76
CA GLU A 113 10.37 1.35 14.21
C GLU A 113 9.86 2.65 13.58
N LYS A 114 9.99 3.74 14.35
CA LYS A 114 9.41 5.06 14.00
C LYS A 114 9.99 5.72 12.76
N ASN A 115 11.18 5.33 12.30
CA ASN A 115 11.88 6.05 11.22
C ASN A 115 12.63 5.10 10.28
N TRP A 116 12.10 4.92 9.07
CA TRP A 116 12.89 4.43 7.95
C TRP A 116 13.91 5.49 7.53
N LYS A 117 15.20 5.22 7.76
CA LYS A 117 16.29 6.16 7.43
C LYS A 117 16.89 5.88 6.05
N CYS A 118 16.10 5.94 4.99
CA CYS A 118 16.67 5.89 3.65
C CYS A 118 17.04 7.29 3.14
N LYS A 119 18.35 7.57 3.09
CA LYS A 119 18.90 8.84 2.59
C LYS A 119 18.61 9.13 1.10
N LYS A 120 18.12 8.16 0.32
CA LYS A 120 17.93 8.27 -1.16
C LYS A 120 16.67 7.59 -1.72
N CYS A 121 15.63 7.33 -0.92
CA CYS A 121 14.41 6.68 -1.41
C CYS A 121 13.43 7.75 -1.93
N ARG A 122 12.90 7.57 -3.14
CA ARG A 122 11.78 8.41 -3.65
C ARG A 122 10.51 7.93 -2.98
N HIS A 123 9.97 8.72 -2.06
CA HIS A 123 8.68 8.46 -1.42
C HIS A 123 7.55 8.83 -2.38
N GLY A 124 6.58 7.93 -2.55
CA GLY A 124 5.27 8.22 -3.08
C GLY A 124 5.22 8.38 -4.60
N LEU A 125 5.03 7.27 -5.31
CA LEU A 125 4.14 7.28 -6.45
C LEU A 125 2.90 6.45 -6.07
N PRO A 126 1.68 6.96 -6.29
CA PRO A 126 0.48 6.16 -6.11
C PRO A 126 0.61 4.86 -6.91
N PRO A 127 0.00 3.75 -6.44
CA PRO A 127 0.04 2.49 -7.17
C PRO A 127 -0.37 2.74 -8.63
N PRO A 128 0.32 2.15 -9.63
CA PRO A 128 -0.12 2.27 -11.01
C PRO A 128 -1.56 1.78 -11.09
N GLU A 129 -2.46 2.68 -11.45
CA GLU A 129 -3.85 2.38 -11.65
C GLU A 129 -3.94 1.41 -12.84
N ARG A 130 -4.47 0.20 -12.58
CA ARG A 130 -4.87 -0.82 -13.56
C ARG A 130 -3.77 -1.80 -14.00
N ILE A 131 -3.66 -2.93 -13.28
CA ILE A 131 -3.40 -4.20 -13.97
C ILE A 131 -4.68 -4.50 -14.75
N GLN A 132 -4.66 -4.26 -16.05
CA GLN A 132 -5.73 -4.73 -16.93
C GLN A 132 -5.83 -6.25 -16.73
N GLN A 133 -7.00 -6.70 -16.26
CA GLN A 133 -7.39 -8.09 -16.40
C GLN A 133 -7.18 -8.44 -17.87
N GLY A 134 -6.27 -9.38 -18.14
CA GLY A 134 -6.11 -9.92 -19.47
C GLY A 134 -7.48 -10.44 -19.91
N THR A 135 -8.07 -9.79 -20.89
CA THR A 135 -9.06 -10.41 -21.75
C THR A 135 -8.38 -11.62 -22.37
N ALA A 136 -8.61 -12.79 -21.77
CA ALA A 136 -8.63 -14.04 -22.49
C ALA A 136 -9.78 -13.95 -23.49
N GLN A 137 -9.55 -13.30 -24.62
CA GLN A 137 -10.34 -13.51 -25.81
C GLN A 137 -9.79 -14.77 -26.47
N GLY A 138 -10.55 -15.85 -26.29
CA GLY A 138 -10.49 -16.97 -27.19
C GLY A 138 -10.87 -16.52 -28.61
N ALA A 139 -10.05 -16.95 -29.56
CA ALA A 139 -10.41 -17.31 -30.92
C ALA A 139 -9.30 -18.22 -31.44
#